data_AF-A0A5C3PZQ1-F1
#
_entry.id   AF-A0A5C3PZQ1-F1
#
_cell.length_a   1.000
_cell.length_b   1.000
_cell.length_c   1.000
_cell.angle_alpha   90.00
_cell.angle_beta   90.00
_cell.angle_gamma   90.00
#
_symmetry.space_group_name_H-M   'P 1'
#
loop_
_entity.id
_entity.type
_entity.pdbx_description
1 polymer ?
#
loop_
_entity_poly.entity_id
_entity_poly.type
_entity_poly.pdbx_seq_one_letter_code
_entity_poly.pdbx_strand_id
1 'polypeptide(L)'
;MVRSVMLINVRLGTSAWSQLPIPRSLDLTAITLRCRLGDLTLLNVYNQCEDMTTMDLIHKLRRDGRLRKLSQHDNPSLWAGDFNCHHS
;
A
#
# COMPACT_ATOMS: atom_id res chain seq x y z
N MET A 1 -0.39 -4.11 -17.66
CA MET A 1 -1.35 -2.99 -17.49
C MET A 1 -1.42 -2.67 -16.00
N VAL A 2 -1.48 -1.39 -15.61
CA VAL A 2 -1.63 -0.99 -14.19
C VAL A 2 -3.03 -1.39 -13.73
N ARG A 3 -3.15 -1.98 -12.54
CA ARG A 3 -4.42 -2.52 -12.01
C ARG A 3 -4.84 -1.89 -10.69
N SER A 4 -3.90 -1.39 -9.90
CA SER A 4 -4.16 -0.59 -8.71
C SER A 4 -3.81 0.87 -8.95
N VAL A 5 -4.72 1.78 -8.60
CA VAL A 5 -4.54 3.25 -8.68
C VAL A 5 -5.13 3.87 -7.42
N MET A 6 -4.48 4.92 -6.90
CA MET A 6 -5.00 5.72 -5.79
C MET A 6 -5.15 7.17 -6.25
N LEU A 7 -6.38 7.69 -6.14
CA LEU A 7 -6.69 9.09 -6.41
C LEU A 7 -6.56 9.90 -5.12
N ILE A 8 -5.77 10.97 -5.16
CA ILE A 8 -5.51 11.82 -4.00
C ILE A 8 -6.16 13.17 -4.22
N ASN A 9 -6.92 13.62 -3.23
CA ASN A 9 -7.62 14.90 -3.31
C ASN A 9 -6.61 16.05 -3.43
N VAL A 10 -6.79 16.93 -4.41
CA VAL A 10 -5.94 18.11 -4.67
C VAL A 10 -5.85 19.08 -3.48
N ARG A 11 -6.81 19.03 -2.55
CA ARG A 11 -6.76 19.80 -1.29
C ARG A 11 -5.67 19.29 -0.34
N LEU A 12 -5.19 18.06 -0.50
CA LEU A 12 -3.98 17.59 0.18
C LEU A 12 -2.79 18.19 -0.56
N GLY A 13 -2.00 19.01 0.15
CA GLY A 13 -0.79 19.59 -0.40
C GLY A 13 0.13 18.52 -1.00
N THR A 14 0.91 18.87 -2.02
CA THR A 14 1.84 17.94 -2.68
C THR A 14 2.90 17.38 -1.73
N SER A 15 3.23 18.12 -0.67
CA SER A 15 4.11 17.66 0.41
C SER A 15 3.39 16.87 1.50
N ALA A 16 2.06 16.77 1.47
CA ALA A 16 1.28 16.04 2.47
C ALA A 16 1.26 14.52 2.21
N TRP A 17 1.84 14.05 1.11
CA TRP A 17 1.98 12.63 0.85
C TRP A 17 3.21 12.33 -0.02
N SER A 18 3.60 11.07 -0.05
CA SER A 18 4.63 10.56 -0.95
C SER A 18 4.34 9.12 -1.34
N GLN A 19 4.60 8.76 -2.59
CA GLN A 19 4.46 7.38 -3.04
C GLN A 19 5.55 6.50 -2.42
N LEU A 20 5.16 5.33 -1.93
CA LEU A 20 6.09 4.29 -1.53
C LEU A 20 6.35 3.37 -2.73
N PRO A 21 7.59 3.27 -3.22
CA PRO A 21 7.91 2.41 -4.35
C PRO A 21 7.85 0.95 -3.90
N ILE A 22 6.79 0.24 -4.31
CA ILE A 22 6.70 -1.21 -4.16
C ILE A 22 7.34 -1.85 -5.39
N PRO A 23 8.49 -2.54 -5.26
CA PRO A 23 9.15 -3.12 -6.41
C PRO A 23 8.29 -4.23 -7.02
N ARG A 24 8.19 -4.24 -8.36
CA ARG A 24 7.69 -5.37 -9.16
C ARG A 24 6.23 -5.77 -8.90
N SER A 25 5.35 -4.83 -8.54
CA SER A 25 3.90 -5.07 -8.46
C SER A 25 3.13 -3.96 -9.19
N LEU A 26 2.15 -4.35 -10.00
CA LEU A 26 1.18 -3.44 -10.64
C LEU A 26 -0.18 -3.47 -9.94
N ASP A 27 -0.30 -4.36 -8.96
CA ASP A 27 -1.52 -4.70 -8.24
C ASP A 27 -1.49 -4.13 -6.81
N LEU A 28 -0.35 -3.58 -6.37
CA LEU A 28 -0.21 -2.89 -5.10
C LEU A 28 0.27 -1.45 -5.33
N THR A 29 -0.50 -0.48 -4.86
CA THR A 29 -0.06 0.91 -4.74
C THR A 29 0.00 1.30 -3.27
N ALA A 30 1.02 2.07 -2.89
CA ALA A 30 1.20 2.50 -1.52
C ALA A 30 1.67 3.95 -1.45
N ILE A 31 1.20 4.68 -0.44
CA ILE A 31 1.63 6.04 -0.12
C ILE A 31 1.86 6.18 1.38
N THR A 32 2.70 7.12 1.76
CA THR A 32 2.70 7.69 3.11
C THR A 32 1.95 9.01 3.06
N LEU A 33 0.92 9.15 3.89
CA LEU A 33 0.19 10.38 4.13
C LEU A 33 0.73 11.03 5.41
N ARG A 34 1.10 12.31 5.34
CA ARG A 34 1.63 13.08 6.45
C ARG A 34 0.49 13.84 7.13
N CYS A 35 0.20 13.48 8.37
CA CYS A 35 -0.89 14.10 9.14
C CYS A 35 -0.33 14.77 10.41
N ARG A 36 -1.06 15.74 10.96
CA ARG A 36 -0.66 16.42 12.21
C ARG A 36 -0.56 15.47 13.41
N LEU A 37 -1.31 14.38 13.40
CA LEU A 37 -1.36 13.38 14.48
C LEU A 37 -0.35 12.24 14.29
N GLY A 38 0.45 12.28 13.22
CA GLY A 38 1.37 11.21 12.83
C GLY A 38 1.14 10.76 11.40
N ASP A 39 2.18 10.20 10.80
CA ASP A 39 2.13 9.72 9.43
C ASP A 39 1.36 8.39 9.34
N LEU A 40 0.68 8.17 8.22
CA LEU A 40 -0.12 6.98 7.93
C LEU A 40 0.33 6.36 6.62
N THR A 41 0.62 5.06 6.63
CA THR A 41 0.89 4.31 5.40
C THR A 41 -0.43 3.77 4.85
N LEU A 42 -0.78 4.12 3.62
CA LEU A 42 -1.98 3.63 2.92
C LEU A 42 -1.56 2.67 1.82
N LEU A 43 -2.19 1.50 1.76
CA LEU A 43 -2.00 0.51 0.72
C LEU A 43 -3.33 0.22 0.02
N ASN A 44 -3.36 0.32 -1.30
CA ASN A 44 -4.47 -0.15 -2.14
C ASN A 44 -4.06 -1.43 -2.85
N VAL A 45 -4.72 -2.52 -2.48
CA VAL A 45 -4.46 -3.89 -2.90
C VAL A 45 -5.45 -4.27 -4.00
N TYR A 46 -4.95 -4.88 -5.05
CA TYR A 46 -5.73 -5.61 -6.02
C TYR A 46 -5.18 -7.03 -6.09
N ASN A 47 -6.03 -8.02 -5.84
CA ASN A 47 -5.67 -9.43 -5.95
C ASN A 47 -6.54 -10.07 -7.04
N GLN A 48 -5.95 -10.86 -7.92
CA GLN A 48 -6.67 -11.43 -9.06
C GLN A 48 -7.46 -12.71 -8.73
N CYS A 49 -7.50 -13.13 -7.45
CA CYS A 49 -8.11 -14.38 -6.96
C CYS A 49 -7.45 -15.68 -7.46
N GLU A 50 -7.05 -15.72 -8.73
CA GLU A 50 -6.48 -16.89 -9.42
C GLU A 50 -5.05 -17.20 -8.99
N ASP A 51 -4.34 -16.22 -8.44
CA ASP A 51 -3.02 -16.38 -7.85
C ASP A 51 -2.93 -15.63 -6.51
N MET A 52 -2.10 -16.16 -5.60
CA MET A 52 -1.86 -15.59 -4.27
C MET A 52 -0.65 -14.65 -4.25
N THR A 53 -0.12 -14.25 -5.42
CA THR A 53 1.16 -13.53 -5.52
C THR A 53 1.11 -12.19 -4.80
N THR A 54 0.01 -11.45 -4.95
CA THR A 54 -0.18 -10.17 -4.25
C THR A 54 -0.24 -10.41 -2.74
N MET A 55 -0.93 -11.45 -2.29
CA MET A 55 -1.03 -11.78 -0.87
C MET A 55 0.31 -12.23 -0.27
N ASP A 56 1.09 -13.03 -0.99
CA ASP A 56 2.43 -13.45 -0.58
C ASP A 56 3.39 -12.25 -0.49
N LEU A 57 3.31 -11.33 -1.45
CA LEU A 57 4.07 -10.09 -1.41
C LEU A 57 3.70 -9.26 -0.17
N ILE A 58 2.42 -9.13 0.12
CA ILE A 58 1.88 -8.45 1.31
C ILE A 58 2.42 -9.08 2.60
N HIS A 59 2.34 -10.41 2.72
CA HIS A 59 2.85 -11.14 3.87
C HIS A 59 4.35 -10.95 4.05
N LYS A 60 5.12 -10.99 2.95
CA LYS A 60 6.56 -10.76 2.96
C LYS A 60 6.91 -9.32 3.34
N LEU A 61 6.21 -8.34 2.78
CA LEU A 61 6.41 -6.92 3.09
C LEU A 61 6.18 -6.61 4.57
N ARG A 62 5.16 -7.25 5.17
CA ARG A 62 4.88 -7.16 6.61
C ARG A 62 5.93 -7.89 7.44
N ARG A 63 6.27 -9.14 7.09
CA ARG A 63 7.22 -9.97 7.85
C ARG A 63 8.64 -9.41 7.84
N ASP A 64 9.11 -8.93 6.69
CA ASP A 64 10.47 -8.42 6.52
C ASP A 64 10.64 -6.98 7.07
N GLY A 65 9.57 -6.37 7.58
CA GLY A 65 9.55 -4.96 7.98
C GLY A 65 9.85 -4.00 6.82
N ARG A 66 9.75 -4.47 5.57
CA ARG A 66 10.08 -3.68 4.38
C ARG A 66 9.19 -2.46 4.25
N LEU A 67 7.92 -2.56 4.63
CA LEU A 67 7.03 -1.39 4.66
C LEU A 67 7.55 -0.31 5.61
N ARG A 68 7.98 -0.68 6.81
CA ARG A 68 8.58 0.25 7.79
C ARG A 68 9.87 0.88 7.25
N LYS A 69 10.70 0.10 6.56
CA LYS A 69 11.93 0.59 5.91
C LYS A 69 11.62 1.57 4.77
N LEU A 70 10.61 1.27 3.96
CA LEU A 70 10.18 2.12 2.84
C LEU A 70 9.54 3.42 3.33
N SER A 71 8.73 3.36 4.38
CA SER A 71 8.12 4.56 5.01
C SER A 71 9.09 5.35 5.88
N GLN A 72 10.31 4.86 6.11
CA GLN A 72 11.35 5.44 6.99
C GLN A 72 10.94 5.60 8.47
N HIS A 73 9.69 5.28 8.80
CA HIS A 73 9.06 5.44 10.10
C HIS A 73 8.15 4.24 10.40
N ASP A 74 7.93 3.97 11.69
CA ASP A 74 6.99 2.94 12.14
C ASP A 74 5.54 3.44 12.14
N ASN A 75 5.09 3.85 10.95
CA ASN A 75 3.77 4.44 10.80
C ASN A 75 2.69 3.35 10.92
N PRO A 76 1.54 3.64 11.56
CA PRO A 76 0.36 2.81 11.38
C PRO A 76 0.05 2.66 9.89
N SER A 77 -0.54 1.52 9.53
CA SER A 77 -0.86 1.21 8.15
C SER A 77 -2.32 0.84 7.98
N LEU A 78 -2.99 1.43 6.99
CA LEU A 78 -4.31 1.03 6.52
C LEU A 78 -4.19 0.31 5.18
N TRP A 79 -4.82 -0.86 5.10
CA TRP A 79 -4.80 -1.73 3.94
C TRP A 79 -6.23 -1.85 3.45
N ALA A 80 -6.45 -1.50 2.18
CA ALA A 80 -7.78 -1.49 1.57
C ALA A 80 -7.68 -1.94 0.11
N GLY A 81 -8.82 -2.02 -0.56
CA GLY A 81 -8.93 -2.42 -1.95
C GLY A 81 -9.66 -3.75 -2.11
N ASP A 82 -9.36 -4.44 -3.20
CA ASP A 82 -9.96 -5.72 -3.54
C ASP A 82 -8.97 -6.86 -3.28
N PHE A 83 -9.19 -7.56 -2.16
CA PHE A 83 -8.36 -8.69 -1.77
C PHE A 83 -8.75 -9.98 -2.48
N ASN A 84 -9.95 -10.10 -3.05
CA ASN A 84 -10.47 -11.33 -3.67
C ASN A 84 -10.01 -12.66 -3.01
N CYS A 85 -9.99 -12.69 -1.67
CA CYS A 85 -9.63 -13.89 -0.91
C CYS A 85 -10.95 -14.54 -0.47
N HIS A 86 -11.49 -15.42 -1.29
CA HIS A 86 -12.60 -16.25 -0.85
C HIS A 86 -12.07 -17.30 0.14
N HIS A 87 -12.65 -17.34 1.35
CA HIS A 87 -12.47 -18.49 2.23
C HIS A 87 -13.08 -19.70 1.53
N SER A 88 -12.22 -20.58 1.03
CA SER A 88 -12.56 -21.97 0.72
C SER A 88 -12.40 -22.83 1.96
#